data_AF-A0A5E7CTW1-F1
#
_entry.id   AF-A0A5E7CTW1-F1
#
_cell.length_a   1.000
_cell.length_b   1.000
_cell.length_c   1.000
_cell.angle_alpha   90.00
_cell.angle_beta   90.00
_cell.angle_gamma   90.00
#
_symmetry.space_group_name_H-M   'P 1'
#
loop_
_entity.id
_entity.type
_entity.pdbx_description
1 polymer ?
#
loop_
_entity_poly.entity_id
_entity_poly.type
_entity_poly.pdbx_seq_one_letter_code
_entity_poly.pdbx_strand_id
1 'polypeptide(L)' 'MAIIRFTDLVTQKPREATKQDIDTLKAAGISEPDIVRLTEVLAFVNYQLRVVAGFKIAGEMK' A
#
# COMPACT_ATOMS: atom_id res chain seq x y z
N MET A 1 -12.11 -7.58 6.02
CA MET A 1 -11.43 -8.22 4.86
C MET A 1 -9.92 -7.99 4.98
N ALA A 2 -9.10 -9.03 4.91
CA ALA A 2 -7.65 -8.95 5.19
C ALA A 2 -6.89 -7.99 4.26
N ILE A 3 -7.24 -7.97 2.96
CA ILE A 3 -6.66 -7.07 1.96
C ILE A 3 -6.89 -5.60 2.31
N ILE A 4 -8.14 -5.21 2.63
CA ILE A 4 -8.47 -3.81 2.95
C ILE A 4 -7.66 -3.33 4.17
N ARG A 5 -7.62 -4.14 5.24
CA ARG A 5 -6.85 -3.81 6.44
C ARG A 5 -5.36 -3.66 6.15
N PHE A 6 -4.80 -4.54 5.32
CA PHE A 6 -3.40 -4.45 4.89
C PHE A 6 -3.15 -3.19 4.05
N THR A 7 -4.05 -2.88 3.12
CA THR A 7 -4.02 -1.65 2.31
C THR A 7 -4.00 -0.41 3.19
N ASP A 8 -4.87 -0.34 4.21
CA ASP A 8 -4.90 0.79 5.15
C ASP A 8 -3.58 0.92 5.91
N LEU A 9 -3.06 -0.20 6.42
CA LEU A 9 -1.79 -0.25 7.15
C LEU A 9 -0.63 0.28 6.30
N VAL A 10 -0.41 -0.26 5.10
CA VAL A 10 0.75 0.13 4.27
C VAL A 10 0.59 1.52 3.65
N THR A 11 -0.62 2.06 3.59
CA THR A 11 -0.88 3.41 3.07
C THR A 11 -0.72 4.47 4.15
N GLN A 12 -1.26 4.23 5.34
CA GLN A 12 -1.30 5.23 6.41
C GLN A 12 -0.12 5.11 7.38
N LYS A 13 0.31 3.87 7.66
CA LYS A 13 1.30 3.53 8.69
C LYS A 13 2.29 2.47 8.18
N PRO A 14 2.95 2.66 7.02
CA PRO A 14 3.82 1.63 6.43
C PRO A 14 4.97 1.18 7.35
N ARG A 15 5.43 2.04 8.28
CA ARG A 15 6.46 1.71 9.26
C ARG A 15 6.00 0.73 10.35
N GLU A 16 4.69 0.60 10.55
CA GLU A 16 4.09 -0.33 11.51
C GLU A 16 3.87 -1.71 10.90
N ALA A 17 4.10 -1.90 9.58
CA ALA A 17 3.92 -3.19 8.93
C ALA A 17 4.90 -4.23 9.46
N THR A 18 4.38 -5.41 9.81
CA THR A 18 5.15 -6.50 10.40
C THR A 18 4.95 -7.82 9.66
N LYS A 19 5.72 -8.84 10.04
CA LYS A 19 5.51 -10.21 9.56
C LYS A 19 4.09 -10.74 9.84
N GLN A 20 3.48 -10.35 10.96
CA GLN A 20 2.14 -10.80 11.35
C GLN A 20 1.06 -10.35 10.34
N ASP A 21 1.27 -9.22 9.68
CA ASP A 21 0.35 -8.70 8.66
C ASP A 21 0.39 -9.56 7.40
N ILE A 22 1.58 -10.00 7.01
CA ILE A 22 1.79 -10.97 5.92
C ILE A 22 1.18 -12.32 6.27
N ASP A 23 1.42 -12.81 7.50
CA ASP A 23 0.86 -14.08 7.97
C ASP A 23 -0.68 -14.04 7.99
N THR A 24 -1.29 -12.89 8.29
CA THR A 24 -2.75 -12.75 8.21
C THR A 24 -3.26 -12.85 6.77
N LEU A 25 -2.55 -12.27 5.79
CA LEU A 25 -2.92 -12.40 4.38
C LEU A 25 -2.80 -13.86 3.90
N LYS A 26 -1.72 -14.55 4.30
CA LYS A 26 -1.54 -15.98 4.02
C LYS A 26 -2.66 -16.83 4.63
N ALA A 27 -3.03 -16.55 5.89
CA ALA A 27 -4.15 -17.22 6.55
C ALA A 27 -5.50 -16.97 5.88
N ALA A 28 -5.63 -15.86 5.15
CA ALA A 28 -6.80 -15.55 4.31
C ALA A 28 -6.75 -16.23 2.91
N GLY A 29 -5.75 -17.10 2.66
CA GLY A 29 -5.61 -17.85 1.41
C GLY A 29 -4.90 -17.09 0.29
N ILE A 30 -4.30 -15.94 0.59
CA ILE A 30 -3.59 -15.12 -0.42
C ILE A 30 -2.18 -15.68 -0.59
N SER A 31 -1.79 -15.97 -1.83
CA SER A 31 -0.47 -16.51 -2.14
C SER A 31 0.63 -15.47 -1.94
N GLU A 32 1.85 -15.88 -1.59
CA GLU A 32 2.97 -14.95 -1.42
C GLU A 32 3.25 -14.10 -2.68
N PRO A 33 3.22 -14.65 -3.91
CA PRO A 33 3.31 -13.82 -5.12
C PRO A 33 2.22 -12.75 -5.21
N ASP A 34 0.99 -13.05 -4.77
CA ASP A 34 -0.10 -12.08 -4.79
C ASP A 34 0.04 -11.02 -3.69
N ILE A 35 0.63 -11.35 -2.55
CA ILE A 35 0.98 -10.37 -1.50
C ILE A 35 2.03 -9.39 -2.02
N VAL A 36 3.03 -9.88 -2.75
CA VAL A 36 4.05 -9.02 -3.40
C VAL A 36 3.38 -8.11 -4.43
N ARG A 37 2.59 -8.67 -5.35
CA ARG A 37 1.85 -7.88 -6.36
C ARG A 37 0.95 -6.82 -5.74
N LEU A 38 0.22 -7.18 -4.68
CA LEU A 38 -0.61 -6.25 -3.92
C LEU A 38 0.24 -5.09 -3.38
N THR A 39 1.37 -5.41 -2.76
CA THR A 39 2.28 -4.41 -2.17
C THR A 39 2.87 -3.48 -3.25
N GLU A 40 3.27 -4.02 -4.39
CA GLU A 40 3.78 -3.24 -5.53
C GLU A 40 2.74 -2.27 -6.08
N VAL A 41 1.49 -2.72 -6.26
CA VAL A 41 0.38 -1.85 -6.70
C VAL A 41 0.12 -0.74 -5.69
N LEU A 42 0.09 -1.06 -4.40
CA LEU A 42 -0.11 -0.06 -3.34
C LEU A 42 1.04 0.96 -3.30
N ALA A 43 2.29 0.50 -3.43
CA ALA A 43 3.45 1.38 -3.48
C ALA A 43 3.41 2.31 -4.71
N PHE A 44 3.04 1.78 -5.87
CA PHE A 44 2.91 2.55 -7.11
C PHE A 44 1.83 3.64 -6.99
N VAL A 45 0.64 3.31 -6.51
CA VAL A 45 -0.44 4.29 -6.31
C VAL A 45 -0.06 5.35 -5.26
N ASN A 46 0.55 4.94 -4.15
CA ASN A 46 1.05 5.86 -3.13
C ASN A 46 2.13 6.81 -3.65
N TYR A 47 2.95 6.34 -4.61
CA TYR A 47 3.90 7.20 -5.31
C TYR A 47 3.18 8.20 -6.23
N GLN A 48 2.24 7.75 -7.06
CA GLN A 48 1.46 8.63 -7.94
C GLN A 48 0.75 9.75 -7.16
N LEU A 49 0.13 9.43 -6.02
CA LEU A 49 -0.52 10.42 -5.16
C LEU A 49 0.46 11.45 -4.60
N ARG A 50 1.66 11.00 -4.17
CA ARG A 50 2.72 11.92 -3.70
C ARG A 50 3.24 12.81 -4.81
N VAL A 51 3.40 12.29 -6.02
CA VAL A 51 3.76 13.07 -7.21
C VAL A 51 2.70 14.14 -7.48
N VAL A 52 1.42 13.75 -7.57
CA VAL A 52 0.30 14.68 -7.76
C VAL A 52 0.27 15.76 -6.66
N ALA A 53 0.45 15.37 -5.40
CA ALA A 53 0.53 16.33 -4.30
C ALA A 53 1.71 17.31 -4.46
N GLY A 54 2.87 16.80 -4.87
CA GLY A 54 4.05 17.62 -5.17
C GLY A 54 3.79 18.65 -6.28
N PHE A 55 3.19 18.23 -7.40
CA PHE A 55 2.83 19.12 -8.51
C PHE A 55 1.80 20.19 -8.09
N LYS A 56 0.84 19.86 -7.22
CA LYS A 56 -0.11 20.84 -6.66
C LYS A 56 0.61 21.89 -5.79
N ILE A 57 1.56 21.46 -4.96
CA ILE A 57 2.34 22.36 -4.11
C ILE A 57 3.25 23.27 -4.96
N ALA A 58 3.81 22.76 -6.06
CA ALA A 58 4.64 23.53 -6.98
C ALA A 58 3.85 24.55 -7.83
N GLY A 59 2.51 24.52 -7.81
CA GLY A 59 1.66 25.39 -8.62
C GLY A 59 1.53 24.96 -10.09
N GLU A 60 1.94 23.73 -10.40
CA GLU A 60 1.95 23.17 -11.77
C GLU A 60 0.66 22.43 -12.14
N MET A 61 -0.21 22.16 -11.15
CA MET A 61 -1.59 21.68 -11.37
C MET A 61 -2.58 22.57 -10.64
N LYS A 62 -3.55 23.12 -11.38
CA LYS A 62 -4.69 23.89 -10.84
C LYS A 62 -5.81 22.96 -10.36
#